data_AF-A0A9P6MJI2-F1
#
_entry.id   AF-A0A9P6MJI2-F1
#
_cell.length_a   1.000
_cell.length_b   1.000
_cell.length_c   1.000
_cell.angle_alpha   90.00
_cell.angle_beta   90.00
_cell.angle_gamma   90.00
#
_symmetry.space_group_name_H-M   'P 1'
#
loop_
_entity.id
_entity.type
_entity.pdbx_description
1 polymer ?
#
loop_
_entity_poly.entity_id
_entity_poly.type
_entity_poly.pdbx_seq_one_letter_code
_entity_poly.pdbx_strand_id
1 'polypeptide(L)' 'MFGCIVAGRLVQTNLLQVDVNKFTFQLDDAENINHIVVFLLGTIPFQTGFAATVHLLWPNKTWQLLGMHFD' A
#
# COMPACT_ATOMS: atom_id res chain seq x y z
N MET A 1 -0.76 -10.86 0.23
CA MET A 1 0.58 -10.32 0.55
C MET A 1 0.45 -9.04 1.36
N PHE A 2 -0.16 -7.97 0.82
CA PHE A 2 -0.36 -6.69 1.51
C PHE A 2 -1.82 -6.45 1.91
N GLY A 3 -2.02 -5.70 2.99
CA GLY A 3 -3.28 -5.06 3.38
C GLY A 3 -3.09 -3.56 3.53
N CYS A 4 -4.17 -2.80 3.34
CA CYS A 4 -4.20 -1.35 3.52
C CYS A 4 -5.39 -0.96 4.40
N ILE A 5 -5.20 -0.01 5.32
CA ILE A 5 -6.28 0.56 6.13
C ILE A 5 -6.20 2.08 6.04
N VAL A 6 -7.30 2.70 5.63
CA VAL A 6 -7.55 4.12 5.86
C VAL A 6 -8.20 4.27 7.22
N ALA A 7 -7.69 5.17 8.07
CA ALA A 7 -8.26 5.38 9.39
C ALA A 7 -9.77 5.70 9.30
N GLY A 8 -10.59 4.96 10.06
CA GLY A 8 -12.05 5.09 10.05
C GLY A 8 -12.78 4.32 8.94
N ARG A 9 -12.05 3.57 8.09
CA ARG A 9 -12.63 2.71 7.05
C ARG A 9 -12.29 1.24 7.28
N LEU A 10 -13.00 0.35 6.59
CA LEU A 10 -12.71 -1.09 6.62
C LEU A 10 -11.35 -1.41 5.97
N VAL A 11 -10.77 -2.53 6.39
CA VAL A 11 -9.54 -3.05 5.78
C VAL A 11 -9.74 -3.31 4.29
N GLN A 12 -8.80 -2.82 3.49
CA GLN A 12 -8.75 -3.02 2.06
C GLN A 12 -7.80 -4.16 1.73
N THR A 13 -8.35 -5.20 1.11
CA THR A 13 -7.62 -6.36 0.59
C THR A 13 -7.81 -6.53 -0.92
N ASN A 14 -8.42 -5.54 -1.58
CA ASN A 14 -8.62 -5.44 -3.03
C ASN A 14 -7.32 -5.06 -3.76
N LEU A 15 -6.26 -5.82 -3.50
CA LEU A 15 -4.95 -5.61 -4.09
C LEU A 15 -5.00 -5.88 -5.59
N LEU A 16 -4.65 -4.87 -6.40
CA LEU A 16 -4.51 -5.01 -7.83
C LEU A 16 -3.03 -5.15 -8.18
N GLN A 17 -2.67 -6.21 -8.90
CA GLN A 17 -1.31 -6.39 -9.40
C GLN A 17 -1.17 -5.71 -10.76
N VAL A 18 -0.26 -4.74 -10.86
CA VAL A 18 -0.03 -3.95 -12.09
C VAL A 18 1.25 -4.34 -12.81
N ASP A 19 2.13 -5.09 -12.14
CA ASP A 19 3.39 -5.62 -12.66
C ASP A 19 3.78 -6.85 -11.82
N VAL A 20 4.81 -7.60 -12.22
CA VAL A 20 5.27 -8.81 -11.54
C VAL A 20 5.52 -8.56 -10.05
N ASN A 21 6.14 -7.43 -9.69
CA ASN A 21 6.48 -7.06 -8.31
C ASN A 21 5.84 -5.74 -7.85
N LYS A 22 4.77 -5.28 -8.52
CA LYS A 22 4.10 -4.02 -8.15
C LYS A 22 2.62 -4.25 -7.95
N PHE A 23 2.13 -3.72 -6.84
CA PHE A 23 0.75 -3.83 -6.43
C PHE A 23 0.20 -2.46 -6.05
N THR A 24 -1.09 -2.25 -6.27
CA THR A 24 -1.79 -1.00 -5.99
C THR A 24 -3.08 -1.25 -5.23
N PHE A 25 -3.45 -0.26 -4.42
CA PHE A 25 -4.77 -0.14 -3.79
C PHE A 25 -5.42 1.13 -4.30
N GLN A 26 -6.71 1.07 -4.63
CA GLN A 26 -7.47 2.28 -4.94
C GLN A 26 -8.05 2.86 -3.65
N LEU A 27 -7.72 4.12 -3.40
CA LEU A 27 -8.23 4.89 -2.26
C LEU A 27 -9.25 5.91 -2.78
N ASP A 28 -10.54 5.64 -2.54
CA ASP A 28 -11.60 6.58 -2.90
C ASP A 28 -11.66 7.75 -1.91
N ASP A 29 -12.30 8.86 -2.28
CA ASP A 29 -12.57 9.98 -1.37
C ASP A 29 -11.29 10.46 -0.64
N ALA A 30 -10.26 10.79 -1.42
CA ALA A 30 -8.93 11.16 -0.92
C ALA A 30 -8.96 12.40 -0.01
N GLU A 31 -9.91 13.31 -0.22
CA GLU A 31 -10.05 14.54 0.56
C GLU A 31 -10.30 14.29 2.06
N ASN A 32 -10.87 13.13 2.40
CA ASN A 32 -11.16 12.75 3.78
C ASN A 32 -10.13 11.78 4.40
N ILE A 33 -9.00 11.53 3.72
CA ILE A 33 -7.98 10.60 4.20
C ILE A 33 -6.84 11.36 4.89
N ASN A 34 -6.66 11.10 6.19
CA ASN A 34 -5.56 11.68 6.98
C ASN A 34 -4.42 10.68 7.24
N HIS A 35 -4.77 9.42 7.48
CA HIS A 35 -3.81 8.37 7.84
C HIS A 35 -4.09 7.09 7.05
N ILE A 36 -3.02 6.53 6.50
CA ILE A 36 -3.02 5.27 5.76
C ILE A 36 -2.02 4.34 6.44
N VAL A 37 -2.43 3.10 6.70
CA VAL A 37 -1.60 2.04 7.25
C VAL A 37 -1.46 0.95 6.19
N VAL A 38 -0.23 0.63 5.82
CA VAL A 38 0.09 -0.48 4.91
C VAL A 38 0.86 -1.53 5.70
N PHE A 39 0.48 -2.80 5.56
CA PHE A 39 1.05 -3.89 6.33
C PHE A 39 1.04 -5.20 5.54
N LEU A 40 1.83 -6.17 5.99
CA LEU A 40 1.80 -7.54 5.48
C LEU A 40 0.68 -8.35 6.13
N LEU A 41 -0.04 -9.14 5.33
CA LEU A 41 -1.08 -10.05 5.84
C LEU A 41 -0.51 -11.30 6.54
N GLY A 42 0.80 -11.52 6.49
CA GLY A 42 1.46 -12.70 7.06
C GLY A 42 1.21 -14.01 6.31
N THR A 43 0.50 -13.99 5.18
CA THR A 43 0.21 -15.18 4.38
C THR A 43 1.33 -15.55 3.39
N ILE A 44 2.10 -14.55 2.94
CA ILE A 44 3.21 -14.71 2.00
C ILE A 44 4.35 -13.81 2.48
N PRO A 45 5.47 -14.36 2.98
CA PRO A 45 6.62 -13.57 3.40
C PRO A 45 7.37 -13.02 2.18
N PHE A 46 8.23 -12.03 2.39
CA PHE A 46 9.16 -11.62 1.35
C PHE A 46 10.21 -12.70 1.08
N GLN A 47 10.71 -12.73 -0.15
CA GLN A 47 11.91 -13.51 -0.46
C GLN A 47 13.11 -12.86 0.25
N THR A 48 14.05 -13.69 0.72
CA THR A 48 15.26 -13.20 1.39
C THR A 48 15.99 -12.18 0.53
N GLY A 49 16.27 -11.00 1.11
CA GLY A 49 16.96 -9.90 0.43
C GLY A 49 16.05 -8.95 -0.35
N PHE A 50 14.72 -9.12 -0.31
CA PHE A 50 13.76 -8.19 -0.89
C PHE A 50 13.12 -7.30 0.17
N ALA A 51 12.77 -6.08 -0.23
CA ALA A 51 12.00 -5.12 0.54
C ALA A 51 10.86 -4.58 -0.33
N ALA A 52 9.79 -4.08 0.30
CA ALA A 52 8.79 -3.29 -0.41
C ALA A 52 8.96 -1.81 -0.13
N THR A 53 8.77 -1.00 -1.16
CA THR A 53 8.67 0.45 -1.05
C THR A 53 7.21 0.86 -1.22
N VAL A 54 6.70 1.64 -0.28
CA VAL A 54 5.32 2.13 -0.31
C VAL A 54 5.32 3.50 -0.98
N HIS A 55 4.60 3.60 -2.09
CA HIS A 55 4.43 4.84 -2.83
C HIS A 55 2.98 5.30 -2.77
N LEU A 56 2.77 6.61 -2.68
CA LEU A 56 1.46 7.24 -2.70
C LEU A 56 1.35 8.18 -3.88
N LEU A 57 0.33 7.97 -4.71
CA LEU A 57 -0.13 8.95 -5.68
C LEU A 57 -1.32 9.68 -5.09
N TRP A 58 -1.18 10.99 -4.89
CA TRP A 58 -2.24 11.84 -4.39
C TRP A 58 -2.79 12.73 -5.52
N PRO A 59 -4.08 13.13 -5.51
CA PRO A 59 -4.58 14.11 -6.46
C PRO A 59 -3.67 15.34 -6.57
N ASN A 60 -3.36 15.75 -7.80
CA ASN A 60 -2.47 16.88 -8.13
C ASN A 60 -1.01 16.73 -7.68
N LYS A 61 -0.57 15.52 -7.32
CA LYS A 61 0.83 15.21 -7.02
C LYS A 61 1.34 14.09 -7.93
N THR A 62 2.65 13.97 -8.01
CA THR A 62 3.31 12.79 -8.58
C THR A 62 3.46 11.70 -7.52
N TRP A 63 3.87 10.50 -7.93
CA TRP A 63 4.18 9.41 -7.01
C TRP A 63 5.23 9.84 -5.98
N GLN A 64 4.90 9.71 -4.70
CA GLN A 64 5.77 10.03 -3.58
C GLN A 64 6.14 8.75 -2.84
N LEU A 65 7.42 8.56 -2.55
CA LEU A 65 7.89 7.48 -1.66
C LEU A 65 7.53 7.86 -0.22
N LEU A 66 6.72 7.03 0.44
CA LEU A 66 6.36 7.21 1.84
C LEU A 66 7.32 6.50 2.79
N GLY A 67 7.89 5.38 2.36
CA GLY A 67 8.80 4.59 3.16
C GLY A 67 9.03 3.20 2.59
N MET A 68 9.71 2.37 3.38
CA MET A 68 10.00 0.99 3.03
C MET A 68 9.62 0.05 4.17
N HIS A 69 9.20 -1.15 3.80
CA HIS A 69 8.99 -2.27 4.70
C HIS A 69 10.02 -3.35 4.36
N PHE A 70 10.79 -3.74 5.37
CA PHE A 70 11.76 -4.82 5.34
C PHE A 70 11.32 -5.86 6.36
N ASP A 71 11.37 -7.13 5.99
CA ASP A 71 11.08 -8.28 6.85
C ASP A 71 12.39 -8.82 7.44
#